data_AF-A0A9E5FI61-F1
#
_entry.id   AF-A0A9E5FI61-F1
#
_cell.length_a   1.000
_cell.length_b   1.000
_cell.length_c   1.000
_cell.angle_alpha   90.00
_cell.angle_beta   90.00
_cell.angle_gamma   90.00
#
_symmetry.space_group_name_H-M   'P 1'
#
loop_
_entity.id
_entity.type
_entity.pdbx_description
1 polymer ?
#
loop_
_entity_poly.entity_id
_entity_poly.type
_entity_poly.pdbx_seq_one_letter_code
_entity_poly.pdbx_strand_id
1 'polypeptide(L)'
;WTNPEVRTEFLGHLKFWFDMGVDGFRIDVAHGLAKADGYPDFTQPKPGDPTNHVAYWDQDPVHEIWREWREVAEQYDPPRVFVAEAWVGPAERNALYLRDDELHTGFNFPYLTAAWNGKALRRVIDESLEGNHLVGAPTTWVLENHDVWRAATRYAPLATGEEAASLDANLDISKSADWSAPRDLVTGVKRARAGIMTMLALPGTAYIYQGQELGLEEVFDIPDAMRQDPAFANTGGENLGRDGCRVPLPWDNTSDTFGFNSGSDSWLPQPERWAEKTAAAQNDVASSTLNLVRSALKLRRSLAALGGITSDAQDLVWDETPGDIVSFVRPARLDGSAVRVVMNMGKTAYELPAGEVLLTSDSDAVVAGSLAPHSAAWLKA
;
A
#
# COMPACT_ATOMS: atom_id res chain seq x y z
N TRP A 1 23.51 -2.15 17.85
CA TRP A 1 23.35 -3.56 17.43
C TRP A 1 24.65 -4.34 17.45
N THR A 2 25.83 -3.71 17.44
CA THR A 2 27.12 -4.40 17.64
C THR A 2 27.35 -4.92 19.07
N ASN A 3 26.58 -4.45 20.07
CA ASN A 3 26.60 -4.99 21.42
C ASN A 3 25.74 -6.28 21.49
N PRO A 4 26.32 -7.45 21.84
CA PRO A 4 25.59 -8.72 21.91
C PRO A 4 24.50 -8.78 22.99
N GLU A 5 24.61 -7.99 24.07
CA GLU A 5 23.56 -7.92 25.10
C GLU A 5 22.27 -7.33 24.53
N VAL A 6 22.40 -6.30 23.67
CA VAL A 6 21.25 -5.70 22.97
C VAL A 6 20.57 -6.73 22.07
N ARG A 7 21.35 -7.50 21.30
CA ARG A 7 20.80 -8.56 20.43
C ARG A 7 20.04 -9.59 21.26
N THR A 8 20.66 -10.08 22.33
CA THR A 8 20.07 -11.08 23.24
C THR A 8 18.75 -10.60 23.85
N GLU A 9 18.70 -9.36 24.32
CA GLU A 9 17.50 -8.78 24.91
C GLU A 9 16.35 -8.71 23.89
N PHE A 10 16.62 -8.27 22.66
CA PHE A 10 15.61 -8.23 21.61
C PHE A 10 15.10 -9.63 21.22
N LEU A 11 15.97 -10.64 21.17
CA LEU A 11 15.52 -12.03 20.98
C LEU A 11 14.61 -12.49 22.13
N GLY A 12 14.84 -12.01 23.36
CA GLY A 12 13.95 -12.21 24.50
C GLY A 12 12.60 -11.54 24.34
N HIS A 13 12.57 -10.29 23.86
CA HIS A 13 11.32 -9.56 23.56
C HIS A 13 10.47 -10.26 22.50
N LEU A 14 11.11 -10.78 21.43
CA LEU A 14 10.40 -11.55 20.40
C LEU A 14 9.72 -12.78 21.01
N LYS A 15 10.48 -13.58 21.78
CA LYS A 15 9.96 -14.78 22.44
C LYS A 15 8.81 -14.45 23.38
N PHE A 16 8.95 -13.42 24.20
CA PHE A 16 7.89 -12.99 25.11
C PHE A 16 6.54 -12.79 24.40
N TRP A 17 6.51 -12.08 23.28
CA TRP A 17 5.27 -11.83 22.54
C TRP A 17 4.79 -13.06 21.75
N PHE A 18 5.70 -13.86 21.20
CA PHE A 18 5.33 -15.10 20.54
C PHE A 18 4.75 -16.14 21.52
N ASP A 19 5.24 -16.17 22.76
CA ASP A 19 4.70 -16.97 23.87
C ASP A 19 3.32 -16.48 24.31
N MET A 20 3.04 -15.18 24.14
CA MET A 20 1.71 -14.58 24.33
C MET A 20 0.75 -14.86 23.15
N GLY A 21 1.22 -15.55 22.10
CA GLY A 21 0.40 -15.98 20.96
C GLY A 21 0.35 -15.02 19.78
N VAL A 22 1.24 -14.02 19.71
CA VAL A 22 1.36 -13.16 18.53
C VAL A 22 1.87 -13.98 17.32
N ASP A 23 1.21 -13.88 16.17
CA ASP A 23 1.54 -14.65 14.97
C ASP A 23 2.75 -14.10 14.19
N GLY A 24 3.16 -12.86 14.46
CA GLY A 24 4.24 -12.22 13.74
C GLY A 24 4.41 -10.74 14.06
N PHE A 25 5.40 -10.12 13.44
CA PHE A 25 5.69 -8.70 13.60
C PHE A 25 5.87 -7.97 12.27
N ARG A 26 5.33 -6.76 12.18
CA ARG A 26 5.80 -5.75 11.24
C ARG A 26 6.98 -5.01 11.88
N ILE A 27 8.15 -5.07 11.24
CA ILE A 27 9.39 -4.50 11.74
C ILE A 27 9.55 -3.10 11.18
N ASP A 28 9.45 -2.12 12.07
CA ASP A 28 9.66 -0.70 11.78
C ASP A 28 11.12 -0.43 11.38
N VAL A 29 11.31 0.34 10.30
CA VAL A 29 12.64 0.77 9.81
C VAL A 29 13.66 -0.38 9.80
N ALA A 30 13.31 -1.51 9.18
CA ALA A 30 14.10 -2.75 9.14
C ALA A 30 15.46 -2.58 8.45
N HIS A 31 15.68 -1.52 7.69
CA HIS A 31 16.98 -1.22 7.09
C HIS A 31 17.89 -0.43 8.04
N GLY A 32 17.45 -0.19 9.27
CA GLY A 32 18.04 0.82 10.15
C GLY A 32 18.93 0.33 11.27
N LEU A 33 19.13 -0.97 11.46
CA LEU A 33 19.75 -1.48 12.67
C LEU A 33 21.30 -1.42 12.62
N ALA A 34 21.89 -1.54 11.43
CA ALA A 34 23.34 -1.47 11.22
C ALA A 34 23.79 -0.09 10.69
N LYS A 35 25.00 0.32 11.08
CA LYS A 35 25.64 1.59 10.70
C LYS A 35 27.03 1.27 10.13
N ALA A 36 27.50 2.11 9.23
CA ALA A 36 28.83 2.00 8.64
C ALA A 36 29.91 2.18 9.72
N ASP A 37 30.96 1.38 9.63
CA ASP A 37 32.08 1.44 10.54
C ASP A 37 32.77 2.81 10.50
N GLY A 38 33.20 3.28 11.66
CA GLY A 38 33.88 4.57 11.81
C GLY A 38 32.96 5.80 11.73
N TYR A 39 31.65 5.61 11.53
CA TYR A 39 30.65 6.69 11.51
C TYR A 39 31.05 7.87 10.62
N PRO A 40 31.30 7.64 9.31
CA PRO A 40 31.74 8.70 8.43
C PRO A 40 30.68 9.81 8.31
N ASP A 41 31.14 11.02 7.98
CA ASP A 41 30.28 12.16 7.76
C ASP A 41 29.21 11.87 6.69
N PHE A 42 28.02 12.44 6.91
CA PHE A 42 26.92 12.32 5.96
C PHE A 42 27.32 12.88 4.59
N THR A 43 27.16 12.04 3.57
CA THR A 43 27.26 12.45 2.18
C THR A 43 25.88 12.37 1.57
N GLN A 44 25.38 13.49 1.06
CA GLN A 44 24.10 13.51 0.37
C GLN A 44 24.17 12.60 -0.86
N PRO A 45 23.25 11.64 -1.00
CA PRO A 45 23.23 10.78 -2.18
C PRO A 45 23.06 11.59 -3.46
N LYS A 46 23.67 11.11 -4.54
CA LYS A 46 23.62 11.82 -5.82
C LYS A 46 22.19 11.79 -6.36
N PRO A 47 21.71 12.87 -7.01
CA PRO A 47 20.43 12.85 -7.70
C PRO A 47 20.34 11.65 -8.66
N GLY A 48 19.29 10.84 -8.53
CA GLY A 48 19.08 9.66 -9.35
C GLY A 48 19.79 8.38 -8.88
N ASP A 49 20.44 8.38 -7.72
CA ASP A 49 20.93 7.16 -7.08
C ASP A 49 19.74 6.37 -6.50
N PRO A 50 19.39 5.20 -7.06
CA PRO A 50 18.25 4.41 -6.60
C PRO A 50 18.50 3.74 -5.25
N THR A 51 19.76 3.68 -4.81
CA THR A 51 20.14 3.07 -3.54
C THR A 51 20.03 4.03 -2.38
N ASN A 52 20.12 5.34 -2.66
CA ASN A 52 20.19 6.40 -1.66
C ASN A 52 21.15 6.03 -0.51
N HIS A 53 22.26 5.35 -0.83
CA HIS A 53 23.10 4.69 0.16
C HIS A 53 23.73 5.71 1.10
N VAL A 54 23.41 5.61 2.38
CA VAL A 54 23.90 6.51 3.43
C VAL A 54 24.48 5.69 4.57
N ALA A 55 25.50 6.22 5.23
CA ALA A 55 26.27 5.51 6.26
C ALA A 55 25.43 5.00 7.46
N TYR A 56 24.22 5.51 7.65
CA TYR A 56 23.36 5.12 8.76
C TYR A 56 22.26 4.12 8.40
N TRP A 57 22.03 3.82 7.11
CA TRP A 57 20.97 2.94 6.58
C TRP A 57 21.50 1.84 5.67
N ASP A 58 20.77 0.72 5.61
CA ASP A 58 20.97 -0.39 4.66
C ASP A 58 22.41 -0.94 4.60
N GLN A 59 23.05 -1.08 5.76
CA GLN A 59 24.40 -1.61 5.86
C GLN A 59 24.36 -3.14 5.99
N ASP A 60 25.23 -3.84 5.24
CA ASP A 60 25.23 -5.31 5.14
C ASP A 60 25.15 -6.09 6.48
N PRO A 61 25.79 -5.64 7.59
CA PRO A 61 25.67 -6.33 8.87
C PRO A 61 24.22 -6.45 9.41
N VAL A 62 23.27 -5.67 8.87
CA VAL A 62 21.86 -5.77 9.25
C VAL A 62 21.29 -7.17 8.98
N HIS A 63 21.74 -7.84 7.92
CA HIS A 63 21.23 -9.15 7.51
C HIS A 63 21.59 -10.25 8.51
N GLU A 64 22.66 -10.11 9.28
CA GLU A 64 22.97 -11.07 10.36
C GLU A 64 21.96 -11.00 11.50
N ILE A 65 21.40 -9.80 11.76
CA ILE A 65 20.39 -9.60 12.79
C ILE A 65 19.08 -10.28 12.36
N TRP A 66 18.71 -10.17 11.09
CA TRP A 66 17.48 -10.78 10.57
C TRP A 66 17.52 -12.29 10.57
N ARG A 67 18.68 -12.90 10.33
CA ARG A 67 18.86 -14.35 10.46
C ARG A 67 18.66 -14.85 11.89
N GLU A 68 19.23 -14.16 12.87
CA GLU A 68 19.00 -14.50 14.29
C GLU A 68 17.51 -14.37 14.68
N TRP A 69 16.82 -13.36 14.16
CA TRP A 69 15.38 -13.19 14.39
C TRP A 69 14.59 -14.31 13.73
N ARG A 70 14.96 -14.70 12.51
CA ARG A 70 14.33 -15.81 11.79
C ARG A 70 14.46 -17.13 12.55
N GLU A 71 15.62 -17.42 13.12
CA GLU A 71 15.82 -18.60 13.98
C GLU A 71 14.86 -18.62 15.18
N VAL A 72 14.47 -17.46 15.72
CA VAL A 72 13.46 -17.39 16.81
C VAL A 72 12.06 -17.67 16.28
N ALA A 73 11.69 -17.12 15.12
CA ALA A 73 10.37 -17.36 14.52
C ALA A 73 10.12 -18.83 14.18
N GLU A 74 11.15 -19.55 13.72
CA GLU A 74 11.10 -20.98 13.35
C GLU A 74 11.01 -21.92 14.58
N GLN A 75 11.12 -21.41 15.80
CA GLN A 75 10.94 -22.21 17.03
C GLN A 75 9.47 -22.44 17.39
N TYR A 76 8.53 -21.76 16.72
CA TYR A 76 7.09 -21.84 16.99
C TYR A 76 6.36 -22.63 15.90
N ASP A 77 5.20 -23.20 16.26
CA ASP A 77 4.32 -23.94 15.34
C ASP A 77 2.90 -23.34 15.33
N PRO A 78 2.42 -22.80 14.19
CA PRO A 78 3.18 -22.58 12.95
C PRO A 78 4.29 -21.52 13.15
N PRO A 79 5.32 -21.50 12.27
CA PRO A 79 6.37 -20.48 12.31
C PRO A 79 5.80 -19.06 12.29
N ARG A 80 6.44 -18.15 13.04
CA ARG A 80 6.01 -16.75 13.13
C ARG A 80 6.48 -15.95 11.94
N VAL A 81 5.69 -14.97 11.52
CA VAL A 81 5.97 -14.21 10.28
C VAL A 81 6.57 -12.83 10.61
N PHE A 82 7.51 -12.39 9.79
CA PHE A 82 8.04 -11.03 9.83
C PHE A 82 7.72 -10.27 8.55
N VAL A 83 7.28 -9.01 8.70
CA VAL A 83 7.02 -8.08 7.61
C VAL A 83 7.97 -6.89 7.72
N ALA A 84 8.88 -6.74 6.77
CA ALA A 84 9.89 -5.69 6.76
C ALA A 84 9.30 -4.34 6.31
N GLU A 85 9.57 -3.28 7.08
CA GLU A 85 9.52 -1.91 6.59
C GLU A 85 10.92 -1.47 6.13
N ALA A 86 11.26 -1.72 4.87
CA ALA A 86 12.55 -1.36 4.30
C ALA A 86 12.40 -0.36 3.14
N TRP A 87 12.77 0.90 3.37
CA TRP A 87 12.85 1.94 2.35
C TRP A 87 14.17 1.82 1.57
N VAL A 88 14.33 0.68 0.89
CA VAL A 88 15.57 0.29 0.22
C VAL A 88 15.29 0.05 -1.25
N GLY A 89 16.14 0.61 -2.10
CA GLY A 89 16.14 0.40 -3.55
C GLY A 89 17.54 0.02 -4.05
N PRO A 90 17.65 -0.48 -5.30
CA PRO A 90 16.56 -0.97 -6.15
C PRO A 90 15.93 -2.27 -5.60
N ALA A 91 14.95 -2.83 -6.30
CA ALA A 91 14.16 -3.98 -5.83
C ALA A 91 15.02 -5.19 -5.46
N GLU A 92 16.12 -5.43 -6.17
CA GLU A 92 17.07 -6.52 -5.92
C GLU A 92 17.78 -6.36 -4.58
N ARG A 93 18.06 -5.12 -4.15
CA ARG A 93 18.65 -4.84 -2.83
C ARG A 93 17.62 -5.02 -1.73
N ASN A 94 16.38 -4.57 -1.96
CA ASN A 94 15.26 -4.80 -1.03
C ASN A 94 15.01 -6.30 -0.80
N ALA A 95 15.05 -7.10 -1.87
CA ALA A 95 14.82 -8.53 -1.83
C ALA A 95 15.81 -9.29 -0.92
N LEU A 96 17.02 -8.77 -0.68
CA LEU A 96 17.98 -9.43 0.22
C LEU A 96 17.47 -9.58 1.65
N TYR A 97 16.58 -8.69 2.10
CA TYR A 97 15.93 -8.77 3.42
C TYR A 97 14.91 -9.92 3.50
N LEU A 98 14.49 -10.45 2.35
CA LEU A 98 13.38 -11.39 2.21
C LEU A 98 13.84 -12.80 1.87
N ARG A 99 15.14 -13.09 2.01
CA ARG A 99 15.67 -14.44 1.79
C ARG A 99 15.01 -15.45 2.73
N ASP A 100 15.06 -16.71 2.33
CA ASP A 100 14.44 -17.81 3.06
C ASP A 100 14.95 -17.97 4.51
N ASP A 101 16.14 -17.44 4.82
CA ASP A 101 16.75 -17.40 6.16
C ASP A 101 16.61 -16.03 6.87
N GLU A 102 15.89 -15.05 6.32
CA GLU A 102 15.70 -13.71 6.89
C GLU A 102 14.21 -13.39 7.15
N LEU A 103 13.74 -12.19 6.78
CA LEU A 103 12.35 -11.76 6.96
C LEU A 103 11.45 -12.39 5.88
N HIS A 104 10.15 -12.50 6.13
CA HIS A 104 9.28 -13.30 5.26
C HIS A 104 8.73 -12.49 4.09
N THR A 105 8.28 -11.27 4.37
CA THR A 105 7.75 -10.32 3.37
C THR A 105 8.23 -8.91 3.70
N GLY A 106 8.07 -7.97 2.77
CA GLY A 106 8.37 -6.56 3.00
C GLY A 106 7.36 -5.66 2.33
N PHE A 107 7.11 -4.46 2.88
CA PHE A 107 6.25 -3.48 2.25
C PHE A 107 6.82 -2.99 0.93
N ASN A 108 5.99 -3.01 -0.11
CA ASN A 108 6.34 -2.52 -1.43
C ASN A 108 6.14 -1.00 -1.54
N PHE A 109 7.15 -0.25 -1.11
CA PHE A 109 7.14 1.21 -1.19
C PHE A 109 7.11 1.77 -2.61
N PRO A 110 7.84 1.22 -3.60
CA PRO A 110 7.68 1.65 -4.99
C PRO A 110 6.22 1.62 -5.47
N TYR A 111 5.46 0.59 -5.09
CA TYR A 111 4.02 0.50 -5.40
C TYR A 111 3.18 1.48 -4.59
N LEU A 112 3.43 1.60 -3.28
CA LEU A 112 2.78 2.60 -2.41
C LEU A 112 2.90 4.01 -2.99
N THR A 113 4.08 4.30 -3.53
CA THR A 113 4.46 5.58 -4.09
C THR A 113 4.34 5.65 -5.62
N ALA A 114 3.58 4.76 -6.25
CA ALA A 114 3.37 4.83 -7.69
C ALA A 114 2.34 5.93 -8.01
N ALA A 115 2.67 6.83 -8.95
CA ALA A 115 1.73 7.82 -9.45
C ALA A 115 0.59 7.16 -10.27
N TRP A 116 -0.52 7.88 -10.49
CA TRP A 116 -1.60 7.43 -11.36
C TRP A 116 -1.17 7.45 -12.84
N ASN A 117 -0.38 6.45 -13.25
CA ASN A 117 0.19 6.32 -14.58
C ASN A 117 0.40 4.83 -14.95
N GLY A 118 -0.21 4.38 -16.05
CA GLY A 118 -0.21 2.96 -16.43
C GLY A 118 1.18 2.38 -16.70
N LYS A 119 2.04 3.11 -17.42
CA LYS A 119 3.42 2.66 -17.71
C LYS A 119 4.25 2.58 -16.43
N ALA A 120 4.16 3.57 -15.56
CA ALA A 120 4.89 3.60 -14.30
C ALA A 120 4.43 2.47 -13.37
N LEU A 121 3.11 2.27 -13.25
CA LEU A 121 2.56 1.22 -12.40
C LEU A 121 2.93 -0.18 -12.91
N ARG A 122 2.83 -0.42 -14.23
CA ARG A 122 3.28 -1.68 -14.85
C ARG A 122 4.75 -1.95 -14.54
N ARG A 123 5.61 -0.96 -14.76
CA ARG A 123 7.04 -1.06 -14.45
C ARG A 123 7.29 -1.42 -12.99
N VAL A 124 6.62 -0.76 -12.05
CA VAL A 124 6.75 -1.04 -10.62
C VAL A 124 6.29 -2.45 -10.28
N ILE A 125 5.19 -2.93 -10.87
CA ILE A 125 4.71 -4.29 -10.69
C ILE A 125 5.76 -5.30 -11.19
N ASP A 126 6.30 -5.10 -12.38
CA ASP A 126 7.33 -5.95 -12.98
C ASP A 126 8.60 -6.00 -12.10
N GLU A 127 9.17 -4.83 -11.76
CA GLU A 127 10.38 -4.73 -10.94
C GLU A 127 10.18 -5.35 -9.55
N SER A 128 9.00 -5.22 -8.96
CA SER A 128 8.69 -5.81 -7.65
C SER A 128 8.57 -7.33 -7.70
N LEU A 129 7.96 -7.87 -8.76
CA LEU A 129 7.84 -9.31 -8.96
C LEU A 129 9.19 -9.94 -9.27
N GLU A 130 9.94 -9.35 -10.20
CA GLU A 130 11.28 -9.82 -10.58
C GLU A 130 12.24 -9.76 -9.39
N GLY A 131 12.28 -8.64 -8.65
CA GLY A 131 13.17 -8.47 -7.50
C GLY A 131 12.96 -9.53 -6.43
N ASN A 132 11.71 -9.77 -6.01
CA ASN A 132 11.42 -10.79 -4.98
C ASN A 132 11.58 -12.22 -5.50
N HIS A 133 11.36 -12.45 -6.80
CA HIS A 133 11.61 -13.75 -7.44
C HIS A 133 13.07 -14.20 -7.28
N LEU A 134 14.04 -13.26 -7.28
CA LEU A 134 15.47 -13.57 -7.12
C LEU A 134 15.80 -14.35 -5.85
N VAL A 135 14.97 -14.21 -4.80
CA VAL A 135 15.14 -14.88 -3.51
C VAL A 135 13.97 -15.82 -3.18
N GLY A 136 13.05 -16.02 -4.13
CA GLY A 136 11.84 -16.85 -3.95
C GLY A 136 10.78 -16.25 -3.01
N ALA A 137 10.88 -14.99 -2.62
CA ALA A 137 9.97 -14.35 -1.68
C ALA A 137 8.65 -13.92 -2.34
N PRO A 138 7.51 -13.99 -1.62
CA PRO A 138 6.25 -13.47 -2.14
C PRO A 138 6.27 -11.94 -2.20
N THR A 139 5.71 -11.38 -3.28
CA THR A 139 5.54 -9.93 -3.39
C THR A 139 4.35 -9.45 -2.56
N THR A 140 4.51 -8.27 -1.96
CA THR A 140 3.40 -7.61 -1.28
C THR A 140 2.95 -6.34 -1.98
N TRP A 141 1.71 -5.94 -1.71
CA TRP A 141 1.10 -4.76 -2.30
C TRP A 141 0.39 -3.95 -1.22
N VAL A 142 0.67 -2.65 -1.20
CA VAL A 142 0.12 -1.72 -0.22
C VAL A 142 -0.11 -0.39 -0.90
N LEU A 143 -1.30 0.18 -0.75
CA LEU A 143 -1.67 1.48 -1.30
C LEU A 143 -1.81 2.56 -0.22
N GLU A 144 -2.00 2.18 1.03
CA GLU A 144 -2.14 3.10 2.15
C GLU A 144 -1.48 2.49 3.39
N ASN A 145 -1.01 3.36 4.28
CA ASN A 145 -0.59 3.02 5.63
C ASN A 145 -0.74 4.29 6.50
N HIS A 146 -0.23 4.24 7.73
CA HIS A 146 -0.28 5.35 8.68
C HIS A 146 0.79 6.43 8.47
N ASP A 147 1.58 6.35 7.40
CA ASP A 147 2.68 7.27 7.08
C ASP A 147 2.53 7.99 5.74
N VAL A 148 1.59 7.55 4.90
CA VAL A 148 1.28 8.21 3.63
C VAL A 148 -0.16 8.65 3.61
N TRP A 149 -0.41 9.74 2.93
CA TRP A 149 -1.76 10.26 2.77
C TRP A 149 -2.66 9.31 2.00
N ARG A 150 -3.97 9.39 2.20
CA ARG A 150 -4.92 8.44 1.63
C ARG A 150 -4.94 8.47 0.10
N ALA A 151 -5.08 7.30 -0.53
CA ALA A 151 -5.00 7.11 -1.96
C ALA A 151 -6.09 7.88 -2.72
N ALA A 152 -7.28 8.05 -2.11
CA ALA A 152 -8.35 8.87 -2.67
C ALA A 152 -7.92 10.32 -2.90
N THR A 153 -7.01 10.85 -2.08
CA THR A 153 -6.42 12.19 -2.27
C THR A 153 -5.18 12.13 -3.15
N ARG A 154 -4.28 11.16 -2.95
CA ARG A 154 -3.04 11.05 -3.74
C ARG A 154 -3.30 10.86 -5.23
N TYR A 155 -4.35 10.13 -5.58
CA TYR A 155 -4.74 9.90 -6.98
C TYR A 155 -5.71 10.95 -7.53
N ALA A 156 -6.20 11.88 -6.70
CA ALA A 156 -7.04 12.96 -7.17
C ALA A 156 -6.22 13.97 -8.01
N PRO A 157 -6.66 14.29 -9.24
CA PRO A 157 -6.10 15.41 -9.96
C PRO A 157 -6.41 16.73 -9.22
N LEU A 158 -5.70 17.79 -9.59
CA LEU A 158 -6.05 19.14 -9.14
C LEU A 158 -7.47 19.49 -9.63
N ALA A 159 -8.16 20.37 -8.93
CA ALA A 159 -9.48 20.84 -9.34
C ALA A 159 -9.48 21.53 -10.72
N THR A 160 -8.31 21.93 -11.23
CA THR A 160 -8.08 22.42 -12.60
C THR A 160 -8.12 21.30 -13.67
N GLY A 161 -8.12 20.03 -13.26
CA GLY A 161 -8.05 18.85 -14.13
C GLY A 161 -6.62 18.42 -14.51
N GLU A 162 -5.62 19.13 -13.99
CA GLU A 162 -4.21 18.77 -14.15
C GLU A 162 -3.83 17.60 -13.23
N GLU A 163 -3.03 16.67 -13.75
CA GLU A 163 -2.49 15.60 -12.91
C GLU A 163 -1.47 16.18 -11.93
N ALA A 164 -1.51 15.72 -10.67
CA ALA A 164 -0.45 16.05 -9.73
C ALA A 164 0.90 15.55 -10.29
N ALA A 165 1.98 16.32 -10.14
CA ALA A 165 3.26 15.92 -10.70
C ALA A 165 3.73 14.59 -10.05
N SER A 166 4.42 13.74 -10.82
CA SER A 166 4.81 12.39 -10.35
C SER A 166 5.66 12.35 -9.07
N LEU A 167 6.38 13.44 -8.77
CA LEU A 167 7.20 13.61 -7.57
C LEU A 167 6.40 14.14 -6.37
N ASP A 168 5.19 14.65 -6.62
CA ASP A 168 4.33 15.24 -5.61
C ASP A 168 3.49 14.18 -4.91
N ALA A 169 3.19 13.08 -5.57
CA ALA A 169 2.02 12.28 -5.21
C ALA A 169 2.17 11.42 -3.93
N ASN A 170 3.34 11.28 -3.31
CA ASN A 170 3.56 10.04 -2.55
C ASN A 170 4.20 10.08 -1.17
N LEU A 171 4.82 11.17 -0.74
CA LEU A 171 5.32 11.29 0.64
C LEU A 171 5.25 12.76 1.04
N ASP A 172 4.71 13.05 2.22
CA ASP A 172 4.79 14.37 2.90
C ASP A 172 6.25 14.87 3.10
N ILE A 173 7.23 14.09 2.66
CA ILE A 173 8.65 14.40 2.64
C ILE A 173 9.03 15.21 1.38
N SER A 174 8.26 15.15 0.28
CA SER A 174 8.55 16.00 -0.88
C SER A 174 7.91 17.39 -0.71
N LYS A 175 8.76 18.36 -0.33
CA LYS A 175 8.44 19.80 -0.28
C LYS A 175 7.97 20.42 -1.62
N SER A 176 7.75 19.62 -2.66
CA SER A 176 7.44 20.08 -4.01
C SER A 176 5.94 20.22 -4.30
N ALA A 177 5.10 19.54 -3.54
CA ALA A 177 3.67 19.45 -3.81
C ALA A 177 2.87 20.50 -3.04
N ASP A 178 2.11 21.33 -3.76
CA ASP A 178 1.09 22.17 -3.12
C ASP A 178 -0.14 21.33 -2.80
N TRP A 179 -0.15 20.83 -1.57
CA TRP A 179 -1.24 20.03 -1.04
C TRP A 179 -2.38 20.85 -0.44
N SER A 180 -2.21 22.18 -0.35
CA SER A 180 -3.32 23.09 -0.05
C SER A 180 -4.24 23.33 -1.25
N ALA A 181 -3.77 22.99 -2.46
CA ALA A 181 -4.54 23.13 -3.68
C ALA A 181 -5.81 22.24 -3.67
N PRO A 182 -6.99 22.78 -4.04
CA PRO A 182 -8.21 22.00 -4.17
C PRO A 182 -8.06 20.85 -5.18
N ARG A 183 -8.64 19.68 -4.86
CA ARG A 183 -8.55 18.46 -5.66
C ARG A 183 -9.92 17.93 -6.06
N ASP A 184 -9.99 17.26 -7.20
CA ASP A 184 -11.17 16.51 -7.61
C ASP A 184 -11.21 15.16 -6.89
N LEU A 185 -11.75 15.18 -5.68
CA LEU A 185 -11.92 13.99 -4.84
C LEU A 185 -12.94 13.00 -5.42
N VAL A 186 -13.84 13.42 -6.31
CA VAL A 186 -14.77 12.51 -6.98
C VAL A 186 -13.97 11.58 -7.90
N THR A 187 -13.11 12.16 -8.74
CA THR A 187 -12.17 11.37 -9.56
C THR A 187 -11.17 10.60 -8.70
N GLY A 188 -10.64 11.22 -7.64
CA GLY A 188 -9.72 10.57 -6.70
C GLY A 188 -10.28 9.29 -6.06
N VAL A 189 -11.53 9.33 -5.58
CA VAL A 189 -12.21 8.16 -5.03
C VAL A 189 -12.43 7.08 -6.10
N LYS A 190 -12.85 7.45 -7.32
CA LYS A 190 -12.96 6.49 -8.44
C LYS A 190 -11.62 5.79 -8.72
N ARG A 191 -10.53 6.55 -8.79
CA ARG A 191 -9.18 6.03 -8.99
C ARG A 191 -8.73 5.13 -7.83
N ALA A 192 -9.00 5.51 -6.58
CA ALA A 192 -8.68 4.69 -5.42
C ALA A 192 -9.44 3.36 -5.41
N ARG A 193 -10.73 3.36 -5.79
CA ARG A 193 -11.55 2.15 -5.96
C ARG A 193 -10.98 1.22 -7.04
N ALA A 194 -10.63 1.77 -8.20
CA ALA A 194 -9.96 1.02 -9.27
C ALA A 194 -8.58 0.48 -8.83
N GLY A 195 -7.82 1.28 -8.08
CA GLY A 195 -6.51 0.92 -7.53
C GLY A 195 -6.57 -0.25 -6.55
N ILE A 196 -7.41 -0.17 -5.49
CA ILE A 196 -7.53 -1.25 -4.50
C ILE A 196 -8.06 -2.54 -5.15
N MET A 197 -9.02 -2.43 -6.09
CA MET A 197 -9.52 -3.57 -6.83
C MET A 197 -8.41 -4.21 -7.69
N THR A 198 -7.57 -3.43 -8.35
CA THR A 198 -6.44 -3.97 -9.13
C THR A 198 -5.39 -4.60 -8.22
N MET A 199 -5.04 -3.93 -7.12
CA MET A 199 -4.11 -4.42 -6.10
C MET A 199 -4.53 -5.79 -5.55
N LEU A 200 -5.83 -5.96 -5.26
CA LEU A 200 -6.40 -7.22 -4.79
C LEU A 200 -6.44 -8.33 -5.84
N ALA A 201 -6.02 -8.08 -7.07
CA ALA A 201 -5.86 -9.12 -8.09
C ALA A 201 -4.39 -9.44 -8.40
N LEU A 202 -3.43 -8.72 -7.83
CA LEU A 202 -2.01 -9.01 -8.00
C LEU A 202 -1.60 -10.29 -7.24
N PRO A 203 -0.58 -11.03 -7.71
CA PRO A 203 -0.06 -12.23 -7.02
C PRO A 203 0.65 -11.85 -5.71
N GLY A 204 0.50 -12.66 -4.67
CA GLY A 204 1.11 -12.42 -3.36
C GLY A 204 0.18 -11.80 -2.31
N THR A 205 0.73 -11.04 -1.37
CA THR A 205 -0.01 -10.54 -0.19
C THR A 205 -0.44 -9.08 -0.37
N ALA A 206 -1.66 -8.75 0.01
CA ALA A 206 -2.15 -7.37 -0.01
C ALA A 206 -2.39 -6.86 1.42
N TYR A 207 -2.01 -5.62 1.69
CA TYR A 207 -2.32 -4.92 2.93
C TYR A 207 -3.37 -3.83 2.66
N ILE A 208 -4.42 -3.81 3.48
CA ILE A 208 -5.46 -2.78 3.45
C ILE A 208 -5.32 -1.98 4.74
N TYR A 209 -5.16 -0.66 4.61
CA TYR A 209 -5.09 0.22 5.76
C TYR A 209 -6.50 0.66 6.20
N GLN A 210 -6.65 0.92 7.49
CA GLN A 210 -7.94 1.21 8.09
C GLN A 210 -8.60 2.46 7.44
N GLY A 211 -9.84 2.29 6.96
CA GLY A 211 -10.59 3.34 6.26
C GLY A 211 -10.33 3.40 4.75
N GLN A 212 -9.31 2.71 4.23
CA GLN A 212 -9.12 2.56 2.78
C GLN A 212 -10.32 1.86 2.14
N GLU A 213 -10.89 0.87 2.83
CA GLU A 213 -12.10 0.15 2.43
C GLU A 213 -13.36 1.00 2.45
N LEU A 214 -13.32 2.17 3.11
CA LEU A 214 -14.41 3.15 3.10
C LEU A 214 -14.17 4.23 2.02
N GLY A 215 -13.01 4.24 1.36
CA GLY A 215 -12.64 5.26 0.39
C GLY A 215 -12.50 6.65 1.04
N LEU A 216 -11.93 6.70 2.24
CA LEU A 216 -11.67 7.96 2.95
C LEU A 216 -10.57 8.75 2.22
N GLU A 217 -10.78 10.06 2.11
CA GLU A 217 -9.79 11.04 1.68
C GLU A 217 -8.93 11.56 2.84
N GLU A 218 -7.77 12.11 2.53
CA GLU A 218 -6.89 12.75 3.51
C GLU A 218 -7.59 13.92 4.24
N VAL A 219 -7.25 14.12 5.51
CA VAL A 219 -7.77 15.22 6.33
C VAL A 219 -6.69 16.27 6.55
N PHE A 220 -6.70 17.32 5.73
CA PHE A 220 -5.73 18.43 5.84
C PHE A 220 -6.16 19.49 6.84
N ASP A 221 -7.46 19.63 7.06
CA ASP A 221 -8.13 20.67 7.83
C ASP A 221 -8.14 20.41 9.35
N ILE A 222 -7.13 19.69 9.86
CA ILE A 222 -6.90 19.50 11.29
C ILE A 222 -6.41 20.82 11.88
N PRO A 223 -7.07 21.38 12.90
CA PRO A 223 -6.59 22.58 13.58
C PRO A 223 -5.18 22.37 14.14
N ASP A 224 -4.28 23.34 13.95
CA ASP A 224 -2.88 23.23 14.34
C ASP A 224 -2.68 22.84 15.82
N ALA A 225 -3.53 23.35 16.71
CA ALA A 225 -3.51 23.05 18.14
C ALA A 225 -3.91 21.59 18.47
N MET A 226 -4.52 20.88 17.53
CA MET A 226 -4.92 19.48 17.67
C MET A 226 -3.99 18.51 16.96
N ARG A 227 -3.01 18.98 16.17
CA ARG A 227 -2.03 18.12 15.52
C ARG A 227 -1.17 17.39 16.56
N GLN A 228 -0.89 16.12 16.28
CA GLN A 228 -0.26 15.16 17.18
C GLN A 228 1.07 14.67 16.61
N ASP A 229 1.26 14.70 15.29
CA ASP A 229 2.51 14.30 14.67
C ASP A 229 3.64 15.29 15.04
N PRO A 230 4.74 14.82 15.66
CA PRO A 230 5.87 15.68 15.99
C PRO A 230 6.48 16.36 14.76
N ALA A 231 6.29 15.84 13.55
CA ALA A 231 6.75 16.49 12.31
C ALA A 231 6.23 17.93 12.19
N PHE A 232 4.96 18.17 12.56
CA PHE A 232 4.35 19.49 12.52
C PHE A 232 5.03 20.46 13.51
N ALA A 233 5.12 20.04 14.78
CA ALA A 233 5.72 20.86 15.83
C ALA A 233 7.23 21.13 15.56
N ASN A 234 7.98 20.11 15.14
CA ASN A 234 9.42 20.20 14.90
C ASN A 234 9.78 21.09 13.70
N THR A 235 8.85 21.28 12.76
CA THR A 235 9.04 22.12 11.57
C THR A 235 8.36 23.48 11.69
N GLY A 236 7.74 23.80 12.83
CA GLY A 236 6.98 25.04 13.01
C GLY A 236 5.79 25.15 12.06
N GLY A 237 5.22 24.01 11.66
CA GLY A 237 4.06 23.91 10.76
C GLY A 237 4.39 23.90 9.26
N GLU A 238 5.67 23.85 8.86
CA GLU A 238 6.04 23.70 7.44
C GLU A 238 5.63 22.34 6.88
N ASN A 239 5.75 21.27 7.67
CA ASN A 239 5.34 19.92 7.33
C ASN A 239 4.04 19.59 8.08
N LEU A 240 2.98 19.19 7.38
CA LEU A 240 1.68 18.92 8.02
C LEU A 240 1.65 17.61 8.80
N GLY A 241 2.61 16.72 8.52
CA GLY A 241 2.73 15.41 9.14
C GLY A 241 1.72 14.42 8.58
N ARG A 242 1.58 13.32 9.33
CA ARG A 242 0.80 12.15 8.95
C ARG A 242 -0.55 12.09 9.64
N ASP A 243 -0.95 13.13 10.38
CA ASP A 243 -2.18 13.10 11.18
C ASP A 243 -3.45 12.89 10.33
N GLY A 244 -3.48 13.39 9.10
CA GLY A 244 -4.67 13.28 8.23
C GLY A 244 -5.08 11.83 7.94
N CYS A 245 -4.12 10.95 7.70
CA CYS A 245 -4.35 9.51 7.51
C CYS A 245 -4.58 8.75 8.83
N ARG A 246 -4.42 9.41 10.00
CA ARG A 246 -4.56 8.83 11.34
C ARG A 246 -5.83 9.26 12.07
N VAL A 247 -6.63 10.13 11.46
CA VAL A 247 -7.94 10.53 11.99
C VAL A 247 -8.78 9.29 12.32
N PRO A 248 -9.44 9.25 13.51
CA PRO A 248 -10.31 8.16 13.94
C PRO A 248 -11.34 7.72 12.90
N LEU A 249 -11.64 6.43 12.86
CA LEU A 249 -12.54 5.88 11.84
C LEU A 249 -14.01 6.23 12.07
N PRO A 250 -14.76 6.52 10.99
CA PRO A 250 -16.18 6.80 11.08
C PRO A 250 -17.01 5.51 10.96
N TRP A 251 -17.63 5.09 12.06
CA TRP A 251 -18.43 3.86 12.13
C TRP A 251 -19.91 4.09 11.81
N ASP A 252 -20.51 5.15 12.34
CA ASP A 252 -21.93 5.51 12.14
C ASP A 252 -22.15 7.03 12.12
N ASN A 253 -23.40 7.48 11.98
CA ASN A 253 -23.78 8.91 11.94
C ASN A 253 -24.59 9.35 13.17
N THR A 254 -24.40 8.71 14.31
CA THR A 254 -25.21 8.95 15.50
C THR A 254 -24.61 9.95 16.48
N SER A 255 -23.34 10.34 16.29
CA SER A 255 -22.61 11.31 17.10
C SER A 255 -21.65 12.14 16.24
N ASP A 256 -21.14 13.23 16.83
CA ASP A 256 -20.09 14.08 16.24
C ASP A 256 -18.75 13.33 16.05
N THR A 257 -18.57 12.21 16.77
CA THR A 257 -17.42 11.32 16.66
C THR A 257 -17.68 10.12 15.73
N PHE A 258 -18.76 10.14 14.96
CA PHE A 258 -19.19 9.07 14.06
C PHE A 258 -19.11 7.67 14.67
N GLY A 259 -19.49 7.53 15.94
CA GLY A 259 -19.45 6.26 16.67
C GLY A 259 -18.07 5.75 17.07
N PHE A 260 -16.98 6.50 16.87
CA PHE A 260 -15.63 6.10 17.31
C PHE A 260 -15.51 6.00 18.83
N ASN A 261 -16.17 6.89 19.56
CA ASN A 261 -16.24 6.86 21.02
C ASN A 261 -17.58 7.41 21.53
N SER A 262 -17.83 7.26 22.83
CA SER A 262 -19.08 7.70 23.47
C SER A 262 -19.08 9.17 23.94
N GLY A 263 -17.97 9.89 23.77
CA GLY A 263 -17.80 11.30 24.10
C GLY A 263 -17.99 12.23 22.89
N SER A 264 -17.77 13.53 23.11
CA SER A 264 -17.87 14.57 22.09
C SER A 264 -16.61 14.73 21.24
N ASP A 265 -15.45 14.38 21.79
CA ASP A 265 -14.15 14.66 21.17
C ASP A 265 -13.31 13.40 21.00
N SER A 266 -12.36 13.47 20.08
CA SER A 266 -11.30 12.47 19.92
C SER A 266 -9.97 13.16 19.72
N TRP A 267 -8.88 12.40 19.82
CA TRP A 267 -7.51 12.92 19.78
C TRP A 267 -7.15 13.61 18.44
N LEU A 268 -7.88 13.31 17.36
CA LEU A 268 -7.90 14.07 16.10
C LEU A 268 -9.35 14.23 15.63
N PRO A 269 -9.75 15.41 15.11
CA PRO A 269 -11.13 15.64 14.69
C PRO A 269 -11.47 14.90 13.40
N GLN A 270 -12.64 14.27 13.36
CA GLN A 270 -13.20 13.70 12.14
C GLN A 270 -13.92 14.79 11.34
N PRO A 271 -13.73 14.85 10.01
CA PRO A 271 -14.36 15.89 9.21
C PRO A 271 -15.82 15.55 8.87
N GLU A 272 -16.72 16.54 8.90
CA GLU A 272 -18.16 16.36 8.65
C GLU A 272 -18.48 15.62 7.33
N ARG A 273 -17.65 15.85 6.29
CA ARG A 273 -17.76 15.20 4.97
C ARG A 273 -17.67 13.67 5.02
N TRP A 274 -17.17 13.08 6.10
CA TRP A 274 -17.12 11.62 6.27
C TRP A 274 -18.46 11.01 6.69
N ALA A 275 -19.49 11.80 7.01
CA ALA A 275 -20.81 11.29 7.34
C ALA A 275 -21.39 10.35 6.26
N GLU A 276 -21.16 10.61 4.98
CA GLU A 276 -21.64 9.72 3.91
C GLU A 276 -20.73 8.49 3.68
N LYS A 277 -19.56 8.46 4.32
CA LYS A 277 -18.53 7.44 4.15
C LYS A 277 -18.45 6.47 5.33
N THR A 278 -19.29 6.61 6.34
CA THR A 278 -19.26 5.74 7.52
C THR A 278 -19.52 4.29 7.16
N ALA A 279 -19.01 3.37 7.98
CA ALA A 279 -19.26 1.94 7.79
C ALA A 279 -20.77 1.64 7.71
N ALA A 280 -21.58 2.26 8.58
CA ALA A 280 -23.04 2.13 8.58
C ALA A 280 -23.68 2.66 7.29
N ALA A 281 -23.28 3.84 6.80
CA ALA A 281 -23.81 4.41 5.56
C ALA A 281 -23.49 3.55 4.33
N GLN A 282 -22.36 2.83 4.37
CA GLN A 282 -21.91 1.98 3.26
C GLN A 282 -22.39 0.53 3.32
N ASN A 283 -22.79 0.03 4.48
CA ASN A 283 -22.99 -1.41 4.72
C ASN A 283 -24.02 -2.05 3.78
N ASP A 284 -25.16 -1.39 3.57
CA ASP A 284 -26.28 -1.93 2.77
C ASP A 284 -26.35 -1.32 1.36
N VAL A 285 -25.35 -0.52 0.98
CA VAL A 285 -25.25 0.09 -0.35
C VAL A 285 -24.35 -0.78 -1.23
N ALA A 286 -24.92 -1.52 -2.17
CA ALA A 286 -24.17 -2.48 -2.99
C ALA A 286 -23.01 -1.85 -3.79
N SER A 287 -23.15 -0.59 -4.20
CA SER A 287 -22.12 0.16 -4.94
C SER A 287 -21.06 0.83 -4.05
N SER A 288 -21.18 0.73 -2.72
CA SER A 288 -20.25 1.38 -1.78
C SER A 288 -18.83 0.83 -1.89
N THR A 289 -17.84 1.59 -1.42
CA THR A 289 -16.44 1.14 -1.42
C THR A 289 -16.26 -0.05 -0.49
N LEU A 290 -16.96 -0.05 0.64
CA LEU A 290 -16.95 -1.15 1.59
C LEU A 290 -17.40 -2.46 0.94
N ASN A 291 -18.51 -2.43 0.19
CA ASN A 291 -19.04 -3.62 -0.46
C ASN A 291 -18.27 -4.00 -1.73
N LEU A 292 -17.64 -3.04 -2.43
CA LEU A 292 -16.66 -3.33 -3.48
C LEU A 292 -15.49 -4.16 -2.91
N VAL A 293 -14.87 -3.70 -1.82
CA VAL A 293 -13.71 -4.39 -1.22
C VAL A 293 -14.09 -5.76 -0.66
N ARG A 294 -15.25 -5.87 0.02
CA ARG A 294 -15.78 -7.18 0.47
C ARG A 294 -15.99 -8.14 -0.70
N SER A 295 -16.55 -7.66 -1.81
CA SER A 295 -16.78 -8.47 -3.01
C SER A 295 -15.48 -8.90 -3.67
N ALA A 296 -14.51 -7.99 -3.80
CA ALA A 296 -13.17 -8.27 -4.32
C ALA A 296 -12.44 -9.33 -3.47
N LEU A 297 -12.46 -9.20 -2.14
CA LEU A 297 -11.85 -10.18 -1.23
C LEU A 297 -12.54 -11.54 -1.30
N LYS A 298 -13.88 -11.57 -1.38
CA LYS A 298 -14.64 -12.81 -1.55
C LYS A 298 -14.27 -13.52 -2.86
N LEU A 299 -14.19 -12.78 -3.96
CA LEU A 299 -13.79 -13.30 -5.26
C LEU A 299 -12.33 -13.75 -5.28
N ARG A 300 -11.41 -12.96 -4.71
CA ARG A 300 -9.98 -13.33 -4.56
C ARG A 300 -9.83 -14.67 -3.85
N ARG A 301 -10.63 -14.91 -2.81
CA ARG A 301 -10.63 -16.16 -2.06
C ARG A 301 -11.25 -17.33 -2.83
N SER A 302 -12.29 -17.09 -3.63
CA SER A 302 -13.03 -18.16 -4.33
C SER A 302 -12.42 -18.55 -5.67
N LEU A 303 -11.70 -17.66 -6.33
CA LEU A 303 -11.13 -17.89 -7.66
C LEU A 303 -9.69 -18.41 -7.52
N ALA A 304 -9.46 -19.64 -8.00
CA ALA A 304 -8.15 -20.30 -7.94
C ALA A 304 -7.03 -19.45 -8.56
N ALA A 305 -7.35 -18.65 -9.59
CA ALA A 305 -6.41 -17.78 -10.27
C ALA A 305 -5.93 -16.58 -9.43
N LEU A 306 -6.72 -16.13 -8.45
CA LEU A 306 -6.40 -14.94 -7.64
C LEU A 306 -5.84 -15.28 -6.26
N GLY A 307 -5.95 -16.54 -5.82
CA GLY A 307 -5.32 -17.04 -4.61
C GLY A 307 -3.87 -17.47 -4.82
N GLY A 308 -3.16 -17.73 -3.71
CA GLY A 308 -1.80 -18.29 -3.71
C GLY A 308 -0.71 -17.33 -3.22
N ILE A 309 0.26 -17.89 -2.51
CA ILE A 309 1.50 -17.23 -2.08
C ILE A 309 2.53 -17.59 -3.15
N THR A 310 2.66 -16.76 -4.18
CA THR A 310 3.59 -17.08 -5.26
C THR A 310 4.48 -15.89 -5.56
N SER A 311 5.68 -16.23 -5.99
CA SER A 311 6.76 -15.31 -6.36
C SER A 311 7.16 -15.48 -7.83
N ASP A 312 6.32 -16.14 -8.63
CA ASP A 312 6.66 -16.49 -10.00
C ASP A 312 6.15 -15.43 -10.96
N ALA A 313 7.04 -14.96 -11.84
CA ALA A 313 6.70 -14.02 -12.89
C ALA A 313 5.60 -14.57 -13.82
N GLN A 314 5.42 -15.89 -13.92
CA GLN A 314 4.36 -16.50 -14.73
C GLN A 314 2.96 -16.40 -14.12
N ASP A 315 2.83 -15.96 -12.86
CA ASP A 315 1.51 -15.78 -12.25
C ASP A 315 0.78 -14.54 -12.77
N LEU A 316 1.43 -13.72 -13.59
CA LEU A 316 0.84 -12.56 -14.25
C LEU A 316 1.34 -12.47 -15.69
N VAL A 317 0.42 -12.40 -16.64
CA VAL A 317 0.74 -12.24 -18.07
C VAL A 317 0.14 -10.92 -18.56
N TRP A 318 0.98 -9.99 -19.01
CA TRP A 318 0.52 -8.72 -19.54
C TRP A 318 -0.19 -8.88 -20.88
N ASP A 319 -1.26 -8.10 -21.07
CA ASP A 319 -1.80 -7.84 -22.39
C ASP A 319 -1.02 -6.70 -23.06
N GLU A 320 -1.03 -6.69 -24.40
CA GLU A 320 -0.54 -5.56 -25.18
C GLU A 320 -1.62 -4.48 -25.26
N THR A 321 -1.44 -3.40 -24.48
CA THR A 321 -2.42 -2.31 -24.34
C THR A 321 -1.77 -0.93 -24.48
N PRO A 322 -2.57 0.12 -24.73
CA PRO A 322 -2.10 1.50 -24.62
C PRO A 322 -1.49 1.79 -23.24
N GLY A 323 -0.58 2.77 -23.16
CA GLY A 323 0.22 3.00 -21.96
C GLY A 323 -0.54 3.51 -20.72
N ASP A 324 -1.78 3.94 -20.90
CA ASP A 324 -2.70 4.35 -19.84
C ASP A 324 -3.65 3.21 -19.42
N ILE A 325 -3.52 2.03 -20.01
CA ILE A 325 -4.30 0.84 -19.67
C ILE A 325 -3.36 -0.20 -19.04
N VAL A 326 -3.67 -0.59 -17.81
CA VAL A 326 -3.00 -1.69 -17.11
C VAL A 326 -3.89 -2.92 -17.26
N SER A 327 -3.47 -3.87 -18.10
CA SER A 327 -4.24 -5.09 -18.36
C SER A 327 -3.35 -6.32 -18.24
N PHE A 328 -3.75 -7.26 -17.40
CA PHE A 328 -3.03 -8.52 -17.21
C PHE A 328 -3.97 -9.69 -16.94
N VAL A 329 -3.50 -10.89 -17.24
CA VAL A 329 -4.18 -12.15 -16.96
C VAL A 329 -3.46 -12.85 -15.81
N ARG A 330 -4.24 -13.28 -14.81
CA ARG A 330 -3.84 -14.20 -13.75
C ARG A 330 -4.29 -15.60 -14.15
N PRO A 331 -3.40 -16.52 -14.54
CA PRO A 331 -3.75 -17.92 -14.78
C PRO A 331 -3.80 -18.70 -13.47
N ALA A 332 -4.78 -19.59 -13.32
CA ALA A 332 -4.80 -20.59 -12.27
C ALA A 332 -3.87 -21.75 -12.64
N ARG A 333 -2.99 -22.13 -11.71
CA ARG A 333 -2.01 -23.19 -11.94
C ARG A 333 -2.62 -24.60 -12.05
N LEU A 334 -3.79 -24.82 -11.44
CA LEU A 334 -4.31 -26.18 -11.20
C LEU A 334 -5.51 -26.55 -12.07
N ASP A 335 -6.35 -25.61 -12.47
CA ASP A 335 -7.62 -25.89 -13.15
C ASP A 335 -7.75 -25.21 -14.52
N GLY A 336 -6.71 -24.48 -14.96
CA GLY A 336 -6.68 -23.78 -16.24
C GLY A 336 -7.64 -22.59 -16.35
N SER A 337 -8.33 -22.21 -15.26
CA SER A 337 -9.11 -20.97 -15.24
C SER A 337 -8.21 -19.74 -15.28
N ALA A 338 -8.73 -18.61 -15.73
CA ALA A 338 -7.98 -17.37 -15.71
C ALA A 338 -8.88 -16.18 -15.37
N VAL A 339 -8.28 -15.16 -14.75
CA VAL A 339 -8.93 -13.88 -14.50
C VAL A 339 -8.11 -12.80 -15.18
N ARG A 340 -8.73 -12.04 -16.08
CA ARG A 340 -8.16 -10.83 -16.65
C ARG A 340 -8.57 -9.63 -15.82
N VAL A 341 -7.62 -8.76 -15.53
CA VAL A 341 -7.79 -7.53 -14.78
C VAL A 341 -7.47 -6.40 -15.74
N VAL A 342 -8.39 -5.46 -15.89
CA VAL A 342 -8.19 -4.27 -16.74
C VAL A 342 -8.45 -3.04 -15.88
N MET A 343 -7.47 -2.13 -15.80
CA MET A 343 -7.61 -0.83 -15.17
C MET A 343 -7.32 0.27 -16.18
N ASN A 344 -8.34 1.10 -16.43
CA ASN A 344 -8.23 2.26 -17.29
C ASN A 344 -7.76 3.46 -16.48
N MET A 345 -6.47 3.77 -16.58
CA MET A 345 -5.87 4.94 -15.94
C MET A 345 -5.97 6.21 -16.81
N GLY A 346 -6.43 6.06 -18.05
CA GLY A 346 -6.57 7.11 -19.06
C GLY A 346 -7.79 8.00 -18.88
N LYS A 347 -7.98 8.91 -19.85
CA LYS A 347 -9.10 9.88 -19.91
C LYS A 347 -10.18 9.50 -20.93
N THR A 348 -9.97 8.42 -21.67
CA THR A 348 -10.89 7.93 -22.72
C THR A 348 -11.36 6.53 -22.39
N ALA A 349 -12.59 6.18 -22.79
CA ALA A 349 -13.09 4.82 -22.63
C ALA A 349 -12.23 3.82 -23.42
N TYR A 350 -12.09 2.61 -22.88
CA TYR A 350 -11.29 1.54 -23.46
C TYR A 350 -12.17 0.33 -23.75
N GLU A 351 -12.15 -0.18 -24.99
CA GLU A 351 -12.92 -1.38 -25.36
C GLU A 351 -12.37 -2.60 -24.62
N LEU A 352 -13.22 -3.26 -23.84
CA LEU A 352 -12.80 -4.43 -23.07
C LEU A 352 -12.59 -5.64 -23.98
N PRO A 353 -11.58 -6.48 -23.70
CA PRO A 353 -11.49 -7.80 -24.28
C PRO A 353 -12.75 -8.63 -23.99
N ALA A 354 -13.02 -9.61 -24.85
CA ALA A 354 -14.12 -10.55 -24.63
C ALA A 354 -13.94 -11.31 -23.30
N GLY A 355 -15.03 -11.44 -22.54
CA GLY A 355 -15.03 -12.14 -21.26
C GLY A 355 -16.29 -11.82 -20.44
N GLU A 356 -16.60 -12.67 -19.47
CA GLU A 356 -17.67 -12.41 -18.50
C GLU A 356 -17.17 -11.43 -17.44
N VAL A 357 -17.88 -10.32 -17.21
CA VAL A 357 -17.54 -9.36 -16.15
C VAL A 357 -17.85 -9.97 -14.78
N LEU A 358 -16.81 -10.16 -13.96
CA LEU A 358 -16.91 -10.71 -12.61
C LEU A 358 -17.10 -9.62 -11.56
N LEU A 359 -16.44 -8.47 -11.74
CA LEU A 359 -16.48 -7.34 -10.82
C LEU A 359 -16.09 -6.06 -11.57
N THR A 360 -16.62 -4.92 -11.14
CA THR A 360 -16.22 -3.59 -11.62
C THR A 360 -15.97 -2.65 -10.45
N SER A 361 -15.11 -1.63 -10.63
CA SER A 361 -14.82 -0.64 -9.60
C SER A 361 -16.02 0.24 -9.28
N ASP A 362 -16.93 0.42 -10.23
CA ASP A 362 -18.15 1.24 -10.11
C ASP A 362 -19.29 0.60 -10.92
N SER A 363 -20.54 0.94 -10.58
CA SER A 363 -21.72 0.40 -11.26
C SER A 363 -21.84 0.85 -12.72
N ASP A 364 -21.28 2.00 -13.06
CA ASP A 364 -21.24 2.60 -14.40
C ASP A 364 -19.88 2.40 -15.10
N ALA A 365 -18.99 1.60 -14.53
CA ALA A 365 -17.64 1.39 -15.05
C ALA A 365 -17.63 0.75 -16.45
N VAL A 366 -18.62 -0.07 -16.79
CA VAL A 366 -18.69 -0.75 -18.09
C VAL A 366 -19.99 -0.38 -18.80
N VAL A 367 -19.86 0.30 -19.95
CA VAL A 367 -21.00 0.73 -20.77
C VAL A 367 -20.77 0.24 -22.20
N ALA A 368 -21.72 -0.53 -22.73
CA ALA A 368 -21.66 -1.07 -24.09
C ALA A 368 -20.33 -1.77 -24.43
N GLY A 369 -19.77 -2.53 -23.46
CA GLY A 369 -18.51 -3.26 -23.63
C GLY A 369 -17.24 -2.42 -23.47
N SER A 370 -17.35 -1.13 -23.17
CA SER A 370 -16.20 -0.25 -22.91
C SER A 370 -16.05 0.07 -21.43
N LEU A 371 -14.82 0.00 -20.93
CA LEU A 371 -14.42 0.42 -19.60
C LEU A 371 -14.23 1.94 -19.56
N ALA A 372 -14.98 2.61 -18.67
CA ALA A 372 -14.90 4.04 -18.46
C ALA A 372 -13.50 4.49 -17.97
N PRO A 373 -13.12 5.76 -18.19
CA PRO A 373 -11.94 6.35 -17.59
C PRO A 373 -11.92 6.17 -16.07
N HIS A 374 -10.73 5.94 -15.50
CA HIS A 374 -10.49 5.84 -14.05
C HIS A 374 -11.20 4.66 -13.36
N SER A 375 -11.59 3.65 -14.12
CA SER A 375 -12.28 2.46 -13.62
C SER A 375 -11.47 1.19 -13.81
N ALA A 376 -11.85 0.13 -13.09
CA ALA A 376 -11.29 -1.21 -13.25
C ALA A 376 -12.39 -2.26 -13.44
N ALA A 377 -12.05 -3.36 -14.11
CA ALA A 377 -12.89 -4.53 -14.28
C ALA A 377 -12.07 -5.82 -14.13
N TRP A 378 -12.70 -6.83 -13.52
CA TRP A 378 -12.22 -8.22 -13.56
C TRP A 378 -13.10 -9.00 -14.51
N LEU A 379 -12.48 -9.75 -15.41
CA LEU A 379 -13.13 -10.57 -16.42
C LEU A 379 -12.70 -12.03 -16.24
N LYS A 380 -13.60 -12.97 -16.49
CA LYS A 380 -13.23 -14.36 -16.72
C LYS A 380 -12.56 -14.46 -18.10
N ALA A 381 -11.35 -14.99 -18.15
CA ALA A 381 -10.51 -15.09 -19.35
C ALA A 381 -10.39 -16.52 -19.88
#